data_AF-A0AAD4I713-F1
#
_entry.id   AF-A0AAD4I713-F1
#
_cell.length_a   1.000
_cell.length_b   1.000
_cell.length_c   1.000
_cell.angle_alpha   90.00
_cell.angle_beta   90.00
_cell.angle_gamma   90.00
#
_symmetry.space_group_name_H-M   'P 1'
#
loop_
_entity.id
_entity.type
_entity.pdbx_description
1 polymer ?
#
loop_
_entity_poly.entity_id
_entity_poly.type
_entity_poly.pdbx_seq_one_letter_code
_entity_poly.pdbx_strand_id
1 'polypeptide(L)'
;MRHQALATLFVLTANWANAHSWVEQLVNIAPNGSYVASFGYPRGFVDKTADGSFDQEANEWLLPPARTPPFINEADLLCHPSQRVPNQAGSFSRLQSSPGNVIAIRYAENGHVTVPGGGIGLVGKPEKGGTVFVFGTKQPRPDETLQNVLHWTRDGKGGDRRGRLLTAQNFDDDRCYKLRADRTALGEARRLQTPNPRPEQPGSDHELLCETNVRLPDDVTVGQPYTLYWVWQWPTAPQPDPSLSNGQDEYYTSCIDVDVVPDLPLGQSGTVLHDQDPMTTAVSNFESRTALTVDPLALSSQASFGRPTGTSSQPPAVDQTVTALHPRRSST
;
A
#
# COMPACT_ATOMS: atom_id res chain seq x y z
N MET A 1 -15.34 -53.71 -29.94
CA MET A 1 -14.31 -52.87 -29.31
C MET A 1 -14.38 -51.46 -29.90
N ARG A 2 -14.94 -50.50 -29.18
CA ARG A 2 -14.78 -49.06 -29.45
C ARG A 2 -14.77 -48.36 -28.09
N HIS A 3 -13.58 -48.16 -27.56
CA HIS A 3 -13.36 -47.33 -26.37
C HIS A 3 -13.51 -45.87 -26.81
N GLN A 4 -14.57 -45.20 -26.37
CA GLN A 4 -14.64 -43.75 -26.41
C GLN A 4 -13.79 -43.25 -25.25
N ALA A 5 -12.63 -42.66 -25.57
CA ALA A 5 -11.83 -41.93 -24.62
C ALA A 5 -12.58 -40.63 -24.28
N LEU A 6 -13.11 -40.52 -23.05
CA LEU A 6 -13.47 -39.23 -22.48
C LEU A 6 -12.17 -38.46 -22.25
N ALA A 7 -11.92 -37.44 -23.07
CA ALA A 7 -10.93 -36.44 -22.77
C ALA A 7 -11.50 -35.51 -21.69
N THR A 8 -11.10 -35.73 -20.44
CA THR A 8 -11.38 -34.81 -19.34
C THR A 8 -10.56 -33.55 -19.55
N LEU A 9 -11.19 -32.48 -20.03
CA LEU A 9 -10.59 -31.16 -20.13
C LEU A 9 -10.41 -30.62 -18.71
N PHE A 10 -9.23 -30.81 -18.12
CA PHE A 10 -8.81 -30.07 -16.93
C PHE A 10 -8.70 -28.60 -17.33
N VAL A 11 -9.73 -27.81 -17.01
CA VAL A 11 -9.62 -26.36 -16.99
C VAL A 11 -8.70 -26.02 -15.83
N LEU A 12 -7.41 -25.81 -16.12
CA LEU A 12 -6.50 -25.10 -15.25
C LEU A 12 -7.06 -23.69 -15.11
N THR A 13 -7.86 -23.45 -14.08
CA THR A 13 -8.08 -22.09 -13.60
C THR A 13 -6.73 -21.61 -13.12
N ALA A 14 -5.99 -20.91 -14.00
CA ALA A 14 -4.90 -20.07 -13.56
C ALA A 14 -5.49 -19.20 -12.46
N ASN A 15 -5.04 -19.34 -11.21
CA ASN A 15 -5.30 -18.35 -10.20
C ASN A 15 -4.50 -17.13 -10.66
N TRP A 16 -5.13 -16.30 -11.47
CA TRP A 16 -4.67 -14.94 -11.70
C TRP A 16 -4.51 -14.38 -10.29
N ALA A 17 -3.28 -14.04 -9.92
CA ALA A 17 -3.07 -13.23 -8.74
C ALA A 17 -3.76 -11.91 -9.06
N ASN A 18 -5.03 -11.80 -8.67
CA ASN A 18 -5.72 -10.54 -8.67
C ASN A 18 -4.99 -9.75 -7.59
N ALA A 19 -4.24 -8.77 -8.03
CA ALA A 19 -3.47 -7.96 -7.12
C ALA A 19 -4.44 -7.19 -6.26
N HIS A 20 -4.35 -7.33 -4.94
CA HIS A 20 -5.14 -6.53 -4.02
C HIS A 20 -4.58 -6.70 -2.62
N SER A 21 -4.65 -5.63 -1.85
CA SER A 21 -4.33 -5.66 -0.42
C SER A 21 -5.09 -4.54 0.29
N TRP A 22 -5.29 -4.74 1.58
CA TRP A 22 -5.88 -3.78 2.50
C TRP A 22 -5.31 -4.06 3.89
N VAL A 23 -5.52 -3.13 4.81
CA VAL A 23 -5.12 -3.31 6.20
C VAL A 23 -6.05 -4.31 6.87
N GLU A 24 -5.48 -5.39 7.41
CA GLU A 24 -6.22 -6.44 8.14
C GLU A 24 -6.40 -6.06 9.61
N GLN A 25 -5.37 -5.47 10.21
CA GLN A 25 -5.36 -5.07 11.62
C GLN A 25 -4.20 -4.12 11.94
N LEU A 26 -4.30 -3.48 13.10
CA LEU A 26 -3.27 -2.64 13.69
C LEU A 26 -2.92 -3.14 15.10
N VAL A 27 -1.68 -2.98 15.52
CA VAL A 27 -1.25 -3.30 16.89
C VAL A 27 -0.11 -2.41 17.36
N ASN A 28 -0.06 -2.09 18.66
CA ASN A 28 1.05 -1.34 19.24
C ASN A 28 2.30 -2.22 19.35
N ILE A 29 3.47 -1.61 19.19
CA ILE A 29 4.78 -2.26 19.33
C ILE A 29 5.47 -1.68 20.56
N ALA A 30 5.83 -2.54 21.50
CA ALA A 30 6.66 -2.17 22.65
C ALA A 30 8.13 -1.98 22.23
N PRO A 31 8.97 -1.29 23.04
CA PRO A 31 10.38 -1.05 22.69
C PRO A 31 11.22 -2.31 22.43
N ASN A 32 10.81 -3.46 22.97
CA ASN A 32 11.46 -4.76 22.72
C ASN A 32 10.97 -5.46 21.43
N GLY A 33 10.11 -4.81 20.64
CA GLY A 33 9.51 -5.35 19.43
C GLY A 33 8.26 -6.21 19.64
N SER A 34 7.82 -6.47 20.88
CA SER A 34 6.61 -7.25 21.13
C SER A 34 5.34 -6.48 20.76
N TYR A 35 4.35 -7.18 20.20
CA TYR A 35 3.00 -6.64 20.06
C TYR A 35 2.30 -6.60 21.42
N VAL A 36 1.64 -5.49 21.71
CA VAL A 36 1.00 -5.24 23.00
C VAL A 36 -0.37 -4.59 22.86
N ALA A 37 -1.19 -4.76 23.91
CA ALA A 37 -2.60 -4.33 23.97
C ALA A 37 -3.47 -5.02 22.90
N SER A 38 -4.73 -4.59 22.80
CA SER A 38 -5.68 -5.12 21.83
C SER A 38 -5.37 -4.67 20.39
N PHE A 39 -5.74 -5.50 19.41
CA PHE A 39 -5.75 -5.11 18.01
C PHE A 39 -6.78 -4.02 17.73
N GLY A 40 -6.54 -3.23 16.69
CA GLY A 40 -7.51 -2.32 16.11
C GLY A 40 -7.68 -2.54 14.61
N TYR A 41 -8.72 -1.95 14.03
CA TYR A 41 -9.15 -2.26 12.67
C TYR A 41 -9.50 -0.99 11.86
N PRO A 42 -9.38 -1.04 10.51
CA PRO A 42 -9.87 0.03 9.66
C PRO A 42 -11.36 0.29 9.84
N ARG A 43 -11.81 1.46 9.37
CA ARG A 43 -13.24 1.77 9.33
C ARG A 43 -13.98 0.69 8.55
N GLY A 44 -15.20 0.35 8.96
CA GLY A 44 -16.07 -0.56 8.21
C GLY A 44 -15.47 -1.94 7.90
N PHE A 45 -14.45 -2.39 8.64
CA PHE A 45 -13.70 -3.61 8.34
C PHE A 45 -14.56 -4.87 8.35
N VAL A 46 -14.30 -5.77 7.38
CA VAL A 46 -14.90 -7.10 7.30
C VAL A 46 -13.81 -8.16 7.37
N ASP A 47 -13.93 -9.12 8.26
CA ASP A 47 -12.95 -10.19 8.37
C ASP A 47 -13.13 -11.22 7.24
N LYS A 48 -12.16 -11.25 6.33
CA LYS A 48 -12.14 -12.16 5.18
C LYS A 48 -12.06 -13.64 5.54
N THR A 49 -11.73 -13.94 6.78
CA THR A 49 -11.50 -15.30 7.27
C THR A 49 -12.70 -15.83 8.05
N ALA A 50 -13.69 -14.98 8.34
CA ALA A 50 -14.87 -15.35 9.13
C ALA A 50 -15.90 -16.20 8.36
N ASP A 51 -16.01 -16.03 7.05
CA ASP A 51 -16.94 -16.81 6.21
C ASP A 51 -16.33 -17.18 4.85
N GLY A 52 -16.82 -18.29 4.26
CA GLY A 52 -16.37 -18.77 2.95
C GLY A 52 -16.96 -18.01 1.75
N SER A 53 -17.68 -16.92 2.00
CA SER A 53 -18.40 -16.09 1.02
C SER A 53 -17.92 -14.63 1.00
N PHE A 54 -16.76 -14.35 1.59
CA PHE A 54 -16.22 -13.02 1.71
C PHE A 54 -16.14 -12.31 0.35
N ASP A 55 -16.78 -11.15 0.29
CA ASP A 55 -16.68 -10.24 -0.83
C ASP A 55 -15.47 -9.33 -0.63
N GLN A 56 -14.49 -9.43 -1.53
CA GLN A 56 -13.24 -8.66 -1.43
C GLN A 56 -13.49 -7.14 -1.52
N GLU A 57 -14.53 -6.74 -2.25
CA GLU A 57 -14.96 -5.34 -2.36
C GLU A 57 -15.39 -4.75 -1.02
N ALA A 58 -15.62 -5.57 0.02
CA ALA A 58 -15.93 -5.07 1.36
C ALA A 58 -14.77 -4.27 1.98
N ASN A 59 -13.52 -4.63 1.64
CA ASN A 59 -12.31 -3.98 2.17
C ASN A 59 -11.42 -3.37 1.07
N GLU A 60 -11.42 -3.95 -0.13
CA GLU A 60 -10.58 -3.52 -1.23
C GLU A 60 -10.99 -2.15 -1.75
N TRP A 61 -10.02 -1.24 -1.89
CA TRP A 61 -10.23 0.02 -2.58
C TRP A 61 -9.08 0.32 -3.54
N LEU A 62 -9.29 -0.06 -4.80
CA LEU A 62 -8.37 0.15 -5.90
C LEU A 62 -8.58 1.54 -6.54
N LEU A 63 -7.49 2.28 -6.69
CA LEU A 63 -7.44 3.57 -7.38
C LEU A 63 -6.34 3.59 -8.46
N PRO A 64 -6.57 4.26 -9.61
CA PRO A 64 -7.86 4.78 -10.04
C PRO A 64 -8.84 3.64 -10.34
N PRO A 65 -10.17 3.90 -10.34
CA PRO A 65 -11.12 2.92 -10.85
C PRO A 65 -10.82 2.60 -12.32
N ALA A 66 -11.20 1.42 -12.79
CA ALA A 66 -10.95 0.96 -14.16
C ALA A 66 -11.37 2.01 -15.20
N ARG A 67 -10.40 2.67 -15.82
CA ARG A 67 -10.61 3.76 -16.78
C ARG A 67 -9.43 3.94 -17.73
N THR A 68 -9.64 4.72 -18.79
CA THR A 68 -8.60 5.09 -19.75
C THR A 68 -8.56 6.62 -19.90
N PRO A 69 -7.40 7.27 -19.67
CA PRO A 69 -6.11 6.67 -19.27
C PRO A 69 -6.10 6.22 -17.79
N PRO A 70 -5.29 5.20 -17.42
CA PRO A 70 -5.33 4.57 -16.10
C PRO A 70 -4.48 5.33 -15.07
N PHE A 71 -4.69 6.64 -14.95
CA PHE A 71 -3.99 7.52 -14.02
C PHE A 71 -4.97 8.15 -13.06
N ILE A 72 -4.52 8.48 -11.84
CA ILE A 72 -5.34 9.16 -10.83
C ILE A 72 -5.68 10.60 -11.23
N ASN A 73 -6.77 11.15 -10.73
CA ASN A 73 -7.24 12.53 -10.95
C ASN A 73 -7.78 13.14 -9.64
N GLU A 74 -8.15 14.42 -9.69
CA GLU A 74 -8.62 15.17 -8.52
C GLU A 74 -9.93 14.64 -7.93
N ALA A 75 -10.70 13.83 -8.68
CA ALA A 75 -11.98 13.26 -8.23
C ALA A 75 -11.82 11.88 -7.54
N ASP A 76 -10.64 11.28 -7.57
CA ASP A 76 -10.41 9.98 -6.94
C ASP A 76 -10.38 10.11 -5.43
N LEU A 77 -11.47 9.68 -4.80
CA LEU A 77 -11.62 9.68 -3.35
C LEU A 77 -10.70 8.65 -2.72
N LEU A 78 -9.98 9.09 -1.69
CA LEU A 78 -8.97 8.32 -0.99
C LEU A 78 -9.57 7.10 -0.28
N CYS A 79 -10.69 7.29 0.42
CA CYS A 79 -11.29 6.25 1.25
C CYS A 79 -12.35 5.47 0.49
N HIS A 80 -12.35 4.15 0.71
CA HIS A 80 -13.46 3.26 0.37
C HIS A 80 -14.80 3.87 0.82
N PRO A 81 -15.91 3.70 0.06
CA PRO A 81 -17.23 4.23 0.43
C PRO A 81 -17.65 3.94 1.88
N SER A 82 -17.40 2.73 2.38
CA SER A 82 -17.68 2.34 3.78
C SER A 82 -16.74 2.99 4.81
N GLN A 83 -15.64 3.60 4.36
CA GLN A 83 -14.57 4.17 5.20
C GLN A 83 -14.49 5.70 5.16
N ARG A 84 -15.38 6.38 4.43
CA ARG A 84 -15.37 7.86 4.33
C ARG A 84 -15.71 8.55 5.65
N VAL A 85 -16.55 7.91 6.45
CA VAL A 85 -16.91 8.38 7.79
C VAL A 85 -16.30 7.48 8.85
N PRO A 86 -15.93 8.01 10.03
CA PRO A 86 -15.25 7.26 11.08
C PRO A 86 -16.19 6.31 11.83
N ASN A 87 -16.66 5.26 11.15
CA ASN A 87 -17.56 4.23 11.67
C ASN A 87 -16.87 2.86 11.73
N GLN A 88 -17.02 2.17 12.87
CA GLN A 88 -16.49 0.81 13.06
C GLN A 88 -17.54 -0.24 12.78
N ALA A 89 -17.11 -1.43 12.34
CA ALA A 89 -18.00 -2.54 12.01
C ALA A 89 -18.05 -3.57 13.15
N GLY A 90 -19.25 -3.82 13.68
CA GLY A 90 -19.47 -4.86 14.67
C GLY A 90 -18.57 -4.70 15.91
N SER A 91 -17.78 -5.74 16.22
CA SER A 91 -16.86 -5.76 17.36
C SER A 91 -15.42 -5.33 17.00
N PHE A 92 -15.13 -5.08 15.72
CA PHE A 92 -13.84 -4.59 15.27
C PHE A 92 -13.68 -3.13 15.70
N SER A 93 -12.86 -2.90 16.72
CA SER A 93 -12.71 -1.58 17.36
C SER A 93 -11.53 -0.81 16.77
N ARG A 94 -11.51 0.51 16.99
CA ARG A 94 -10.31 1.32 16.72
C ARG A 94 -9.16 0.89 17.61
N LEU A 95 -7.94 1.05 17.12
CA LEU A 95 -6.75 0.85 17.95
C LEU A 95 -6.71 1.94 19.02
N GLN A 96 -6.44 1.57 20.27
CA GLN A 96 -6.04 2.52 21.30
C GLN A 96 -4.51 2.66 21.30
N SER A 97 -4.00 3.87 21.18
CA SER A 97 -2.57 4.16 21.18
C SER A 97 -2.23 5.47 21.88
N SER A 98 -1.00 5.61 22.36
CA SER A 98 -0.52 6.81 23.03
C SER A 98 0.41 7.64 22.12
N PRO A 99 0.52 8.96 22.32
CA PRO A 99 1.47 9.79 21.59
C PRO A 99 2.89 9.18 21.62
N GLY A 100 3.55 9.14 20.47
CA GLY A 100 4.91 8.63 20.34
C GLY A 100 5.06 7.11 20.26
N ASN A 101 3.99 6.33 20.46
CA ASN A 101 4.05 4.87 20.28
C ASN A 101 4.24 4.49 18.81
N VAL A 102 4.86 3.34 18.59
CA VAL A 102 4.96 2.74 17.25
C VAL A 102 3.83 1.74 17.06
N ILE A 103 3.18 1.81 15.91
CA ILE A 103 2.06 0.96 15.51
C ILE A 103 2.51 0.13 14.31
N ALA A 104 2.29 -1.19 14.35
CA ALA A 104 2.33 -2.05 13.16
C ALA A 104 0.96 -2.00 12.49
N ILE A 105 0.92 -1.56 11.23
CA ILE A 105 -0.24 -1.69 10.34
C ILE A 105 -0.01 -2.95 9.50
N ARG A 106 -0.83 -3.97 9.68
CA ARG A 106 -0.60 -5.32 9.17
C ARG A 106 -1.55 -5.66 8.02
N TYR A 107 -1.04 -6.34 7.00
CA TYR A 107 -1.77 -6.65 5.77
C TYR A 107 -1.25 -7.94 5.13
N ALA A 108 -2.10 -8.62 4.34
CA ALA A 108 -1.68 -9.82 3.63
C ALA A 108 -0.83 -9.46 2.40
N GLU A 109 0.23 -10.23 2.15
CA GLU A 109 1.13 -10.00 1.00
C GLU A 109 0.46 -10.27 -0.36
N ASN A 110 -0.54 -11.15 -0.35
CA ASN A 110 -1.35 -11.59 -1.49
C ASN A 110 -0.58 -12.01 -2.78
N GLY A 111 0.70 -12.38 -2.65
CA GLY A 111 1.54 -12.80 -3.77
C GLY A 111 2.39 -11.67 -4.37
N HIS A 112 2.43 -10.49 -3.76
CA HIS A 112 3.23 -9.35 -4.21
C HIS A 112 4.67 -9.35 -3.72
N VAL A 113 4.97 -10.23 -2.75
CA VAL A 113 6.23 -10.20 -2.02
C VAL A 113 7.04 -11.45 -2.27
N THR A 114 6.41 -12.62 -2.21
CA THR A 114 7.12 -13.90 -2.37
C THR A 114 7.20 -14.40 -3.82
N VAL A 115 6.44 -13.79 -4.74
CA VAL A 115 6.47 -14.10 -6.17
C VAL A 115 7.37 -13.10 -6.91
N PRO A 116 8.36 -13.56 -7.68
CA PRO A 116 9.20 -12.67 -8.49
C PRO A 116 8.37 -11.74 -9.38
N GLY A 117 8.74 -10.45 -9.42
CA GLY A 117 8.00 -9.45 -10.19
C GLY A 117 6.62 -9.07 -9.62
N GLY A 118 6.28 -9.53 -8.41
CA GLY A 118 5.00 -9.23 -7.76
C GLY A 118 3.80 -9.97 -8.36
N GLY A 119 4.05 -11.00 -9.18
CA GLY A 119 3.03 -11.85 -9.80
C GLY A 119 3.57 -12.57 -11.05
N ILE A 120 2.91 -13.66 -11.43
CA ILE A 120 3.32 -14.44 -12.62
C ILE A 120 2.94 -13.67 -13.89
N GLY A 121 3.93 -13.39 -14.74
CA GLY A 121 3.71 -12.71 -16.02
C GLY A 121 3.50 -11.20 -15.92
N LEU A 122 3.66 -10.62 -14.73
CA LEU A 122 3.63 -9.17 -14.55
C LEU A 122 5.00 -8.57 -14.88
N VAL A 123 5.01 -7.51 -15.68
CA VAL A 123 6.22 -6.79 -16.10
C VAL A 123 6.08 -5.32 -15.67
N GLY A 124 7.19 -4.71 -15.25
CA GLY A 124 7.20 -3.29 -14.87
C GLY A 124 6.65 -3.00 -13.48
N LYS A 125 6.36 -4.03 -12.67
CA LYS A 125 6.00 -3.86 -11.26
C LYS A 125 7.21 -3.42 -10.43
N PRO A 126 7.00 -2.61 -9.37
CA PRO A 126 8.08 -2.09 -8.56
C PRO A 126 8.77 -3.20 -7.75
N GLU A 127 10.06 -3.00 -7.49
CA GLU A 127 10.79 -3.83 -6.53
C GLU A 127 10.16 -3.77 -5.13
N LYS A 128 10.40 -4.81 -4.32
CA LYS A 128 9.93 -4.89 -2.93
C LYS A 128 8.42 -4.69 -2.76
N GLY A 129 7.64 -5.07 -3.78
CA GLY A 129 6.18 -4.95 -3.76
C GLY A 129 5.69 -3.49 -3.79
N GLY A 130 6.52 -2.51 -4.12
CA GLY A 130 6.15 -1.10 -4.10
C GLY A 130 6.27 -0.46 -2.72
N THR A 131 5.70 0.73 -2.58
CA THR A 131 5.85 1.55 -1.36
C THR A 131 4.50 1.77 -0.70
N VAL A 132 4.45 1.57 0.62
CA VAL A 132 3.37 2.02 1.48
C VAL A 132 3.75 3.37 2.07
N PHE A 133 2.89 4.36 1.84
CA PHE A 133 2.93 5.65 2.52
C PHE A 133 1.84 5.67 3.60
N VAL A 134 2.20 6.07 4.82
CA VAL A 134 1.20 6.34 5.86
C VAL A 134 1.14 7.83 6.09
N PHE A 135 -0.03 8.40 5.85
CA PHE A 135 -0.35 9.79 6.15
C PHE A 135 -1.20 9.88 7.41
N GLY A 136 -1.20 11.03 8.07
CA GLY A 136 -2.12 11.24 9.18
C GLY A 136 -2.61 12.67 9.34
N THR A 137 -3.77 12.79 9.96
CA THR A 137 -4.47 14.07 10.15
C THR A 137 -5.35 14.07 11.40
N LYS A 138 -5.53 15.25 11.97
CA LYS A 138 -6.53 15.55 13.01
C LYS A 138 -7.86 16.04 12.42
N GLN A 139 -7.90 16.28 11.12
CA GLN A 139 -9.01 16.92 10.40
C GLN A 139 -9.40 16.08 9.17
N PRO A 140 -9.79 14.80 9.37
CA PRO A 140 -10.20 13.94 8.26
C PRO A 140 -11.45 14.49 7.58
N ARG A 141 -11.55 14.26 6.27
CA ARG A 141 -12.73 14.62 5.48
C ARG A 141 -13.33 13.39 4.78
N PRO A 142 -14.66 13.33 4.62
CA PRO A 142 -15.31 12.23 3.91
C PRO A 142 -15.06 12.26 2.39
N ASP A 143 -14.73 13.43 1.86
CA ASP A 143 -14.39 13.69 0.46
C ASP A 143 -12.88 13.88 0.24
N GLU A 144 -12.04 13.37 1.15
CA GLU A 144 -10.59 13.42 0.99
C GLU A 144 -10.16 12.72 -0.31
N THR A 145 -9.28 13.36 -1.09
CA THR A 145 -8.83 12.84 -2.38
C THR A 145 -7.43 12.27 -2.26
N LEU A 146 -7.15 11.23 -3.07
CA LEU A 146 -5.82 10.61 -3.09
C LEU A 146 -4.76 11.65 -3.51
N GLN A 147 -5.03 12.44 -4.55
CA GLN A 147 -4.09 13.46 -5.01
C GLN A 147 -3.75 14.48 -3.94
N ASN A 148 -4.72 14.98 -3.16
CA ASN A 148 -4.42 15.94 -2.09
C ASN A 148 -3.47 15.34 -1.04
N VAL A 149 -3.76 14.12 -0.60
CA VAL A 149 -2.96 13.44 0.44
C VAL A 149 -1.55 13.09 -0.05
N LEU A 150 -1.38 12.70 -1.33
CA LEU A 150 -0.05 12.47 -1.89
C LEU A 150 0.85 13.73 -1.87
N HIS A 151 0.26 14.93 -1.79
CA HIS A 151 1.04 16.18 -1.66
C HIS A 151 1.41 16.53 -0.22
N TRP A 152 0.93 15.81 0.80
CA TRP A 152 1.28 16.08 2.18
C TRP A 152 2.74 15.72 2.46
N THR A 153 3.49 16.69 2.98
CA THR A 153 4.90 16.53 3.32
C THR A 153 5.08 16.14 4.80
N ARG A 154 6.25 15.61 5.16
CA ARG A 154 6.57 15.24 6.55
C ARG A 154 6.46 16.41 7.54
N ASP A 155 6.78 17.63 7.10
CA ASP A 155 6.68 18.84 7.91
C ASP A 155 5.26 19.44 7.96
N GLY A 156 4.28 18.80 7.32
CA GLY A 156 2.87 19.20 7.31
C GLY A 156 2.57 20.46 6.50
N LYS A 157 3.48 20.90 5.62
CA LYS A 157 3.30 22.12 4.82
C LYS A 157 2.83 21.88 3.38
N GLY A 158 2.93 20.64 2.91
CA GLY A 158 2.48 20.22 1.59
C GLY A 158 0.97 20.01 1.49
N GLY A 159 0.48 19.94 0.26
CA GLY A 159 -0.96 19.89 -0.06
C GLY A 159 -1.71 21.04 0.59
N ASP A 160 -2.87 20.73 1.16
CA ASP A 160 -3.71 21.70 1.88
C ASP A 160 -3.37 21.87 3.38
N ARG A 161 -2.25 21.32 3.84
CA ARG A 161 -1.71 21.48 5.21
C ARG A 161 -2.60 20.93 6.33
N ARG A 162 -3.57 20.08 6.01
CA ARG A 162 -4.42 19.42 7.03
C ARG A 162 -3.79 18.16 7.62
N GLY A 163 -2.75 17.63 6.99
CA GLY A 163 -2.04 16.45 7.48
C GLY A 163 -0.59 16.43 7.05
N ARG A 164 0.04 15.28 7.24
CA ARG A 164 1.46 15.06 6.98
C ARG A 164 1.73 13.61 6.60
N LEU A 165 2.81 13.41 5.85
CA LEU A 165 3.41 12.08 5.67
C LEU A 165 4.10 11.66 6.96
N LEU A 166 3.77 10.47 7.48
CA LEU A 166 4.34 9.94 8.72
C LEU A 166 5.46 8.93 8.45
N THR A 167 5.28 8.05 7.48
CA THR A 167 6.27 7.05 7.11
C THR A 167 6.14 6.65 5.64
N ALA A 168 7.23 6.12 5.08
CA ALA A 168 7.26 5.47 3.79
C ALA A 168 8.09 4.19 3.94
N GLN A 169 7.48 3.02 3.70
CA GLN A 169 8.14 1.72 3.85
C GLN A 169 7.82 0.84 2.64
N ASN A 170 8.74 -0.06 2.28
CA ASN A 170 8.43 -1.06 1.26
C ASN A 170 7.24 -1.91 1.72
N PHE A 171 6.35 -2.26 0.79
CA PHE A 171 5.23 -3.16 1.07
C PHE A 171 5.74 -4.53 1.55
N ASP A 172 6.79 -5.03 0.90
CA ASP A 172 7.60 -6.15 1.36
C ASP A 172 8.39 -5.77 2.63
N ASP A 173 8.08 -6.42 3.74
CA ASP A 173 8.77 -6.26 5.02
C ASP A 173 9.96 -7.22 5.21
N ASP A 174 10.31 -7.96 4.16
CA ASP A 174 11.34 -8.99 4.10
C ASP A 174 11.12 -10.21 5.01
N ARG A 175 9.96 -10.31 5.66
CA ARG A 175 9.63 -11.37 6.63
C ARG A 175 8.35 -12.13 6.25
N CYS A 176 7.31 -11.44 5.85
CA CYS A 176 5.99 -11.99 5.57
C CYS A 176 5.97 -12.95 4.39
N TYR A 177 4.97 -13.83 4.39
CA TYR A 177 4.73 -14.80 3.33
C TYR A 177 3.28 -15.29 3.33
N LYS A 178 2.77 -15.60 2.14
CA LYS A 178 1.52 -16.34 1.93
C LYS A 178 1.79 -17.84 1.86
N LEU A 179 0.88 -18.65 2.37
CA LEU A 179 0.90 -20.09 2.14
C LEU A 179 0.20 -20.37 0.81
N ARG A 180 0.93 -20.92 -0.17
CA ARG A 180 0.36 -21.30 -1.46
C ARG A 180 0.68 -22.74 -1.79
N ALA A 181 -0.18 -23.37 -2.59
CA ALA A 181 0.06 -24.71 -3.11
C ALA A 181 1.26 -24.73 -4.08
N ASP A 182 1.44 -23.65 -4.86
CA ASP A 182 2.58 -23.38 -5.74
C ASP A 182 3.67 -22.60 -5.00
N ARG A 183 4.28 -23.24 -4.01
CA ARG A 183 5.36 -22.70 -3.17
C ARG A 183 6.47 -22.05 -4.02
N THR A 184 6.76 -20.77 -3.81
CA THR A 184 7.94 -20.11 -4.38
C THR A 184 9.16 -20.33 -3.49
N ALA A 185 10.36 -20.32 -4.08
CA ALA A 185 11.60 -20.50 -3.31
C ALA A 185 11.77 -19.43 -2.21
N LEU A 186 11.37 -18.19 -2.49
CA LEU A 186 11.43 -17.09 -1.52
C LEU A 186 10.39 -17.26 -0.39
N GLY A 187 9.16 -17.64 -0.73
CA GLY A 187 8.12 -17.90 0.27
C GLY A 187 8.51 -19.03 1.22
N GLU A 188 9.07 -20.13 0.70
CA GLU A 188 9.58 -21.22 1.52
C GLU A 188 10.76 -20.81 2.40
N ALA A 189 11.70 -20.03 1.86
CA ALA A 189 12.83 -19.53 2.64
C ALA A 189 12.36 -18.69 3.83
N ARG A 190 11.39 -17.79 3.61
CA ARG A 190 10.81 -16.96 4.68
C ARG A 190 10.04 -17.78 5.71
N ARG A 191 9.23 -18.76 5.26
CA ARG A 191 8.51 -19.68 6.16
C ARG A 191 9.47 -20.46 7.07
N LEU A 192 10.59 -20.93 6.54
CA LEU A 192 11.61 -21.64 7.32
C LEU A 192 12.39 -20.71 8.26
N GLN A 193 12.67 -19.48 7.81
CA GLN A 193 13.39 -18.49 8.62
C GLN A 193 12.54 -17.89 9.74
N THR A 194 11.24 -17.74 9.51
CA THR A 194 10.27 -17.18 10.47
C THR A 194 9.00 -18.04 10.48
N PRO A 195 9.03 -19.21 11.14
CA PRO A 195 7.85 -20.05 11.29
C PRO A 195 6.73 -19.31 12.03
N ASN A 196 5.50 -19.48 11.58
CA ASN A 196 4.31 -18.89 12.20
C ASN A 196 3.28 -19.98 12.52
N PRO A 197 3.55 -20.89 13.47
CA PRO A 197 2.64 -22.00 13.75
C PRO A 197 1.36 -21.51 14.44
N ARG A 198 0.25 -22.19 14.15
CA ARG A 198 -1.02 -21.94 14.85
C ARG A 198 -0.85 -22.26 16.34
N PRO A 199 -1.47 -21.47 17.24
CA PRO A 199 -1.47 -21.77 18.66
C PRO A 199 -1.93 -23.20 18.92
N GLU A 200 -1.26 -23.87 19.85
CA GLU A 200 -1.57 -25.24 20.28
C GLU A 200 -1.44 -26.32 19.19
N GLN A 201 -0.90 -25.98 18.00
CA GLN A 201 -0.65 -26.93 16.90
C GLN A 201 0.82 -26.86 16.44
N PRO A 202 1.78 -27.40 17.23
CA PRO A 202 3.18 -27.40 16.86
C PRO A 202 3.43 -28.04 15.50
N GLY A 203 4.23 -27.38 14.65
CA GLY A 203 4.55 -27.86 13.30
C GLY A 203 3.48 -27.57 12.25
N SER A 204 2.36 -26.93 12.61
CA SER A 204 1.48 -26.30 11.64
C SER A 204 2.13 -25.06 11.02
N ASP A 205 1.59 -24.63 9.88
CA ASP A 205 1.94 -23.35 9.25
C ASP A 205 0.72 -22.42 9.28
N HIS A 206 0.99 -21.13 9.41
CA HIS A 206 0.03 -20.03 9.20
C HIS A 206 0.68 -18.99 8.28
N GLU A 207 -0.12 -18.27 7.49
CA GLU A 207 0.39 -17.13 6.73
C GLU A 207 0.94 -16.07 7.69
N LEU A 208 2.03 -15.41 7.33
CA LEU A 208 2.56 -14.31 8.12
C LEU A 208 2.22 -13.00 7.41
N LEU A 209 1.43 -12.15 8.06
CA LEU A 209 1.09 -10.83 7.54
C LEU A 209 2.34 -9.96 7.43
N CYS A 210 2.40 -9.16 6.38
CA CYS A 210 3.36 -8.07 6.27
C CYS A 210 2.96 -6.93 7.22
N GLU A 211 3.90 -6.05 7.48
CA GLU A 211 3.62 -4.82 8.21
C GLU A 211 4.29 -3.58 7.61
N THR A 212 3.65 -2.43 7.82
CA THR A 212 4.27 -1.12 7.76
C THR A 212 4.16 -0.47 9.13
N ASN A 213 5.25 0.08 9.63
CA ASN A 213 5.34 0.61 10.98
C ASN A 213 5.27 2.14 10.96
N VAL A 214 4.43 2.71 11.82
CA VAL A 214 4.25 4.16 11.92
C VAL A 214 4.36 4.60 13.37
N ARG A 215 5.12 5.66 13.64
CA ARG A 215 5.14 6.31 14.94
C ARG A 215 4.00 7.32 15.02
N LEU A 216 3.14 7.19 16.02
CA LEU A 216 2.11 8.18 16.29
C LEU A 216 2.80 9.50 16.69
N PRO A 217 2.45 10.64 16.10
CA PRO A 217 3.13 11.89 16.42
C PRO A 217 2.97 12.31 17.88
N ASP A 218 3.97 12.96 18.45
CA ASP A 218 3.92 13.39 19.86
C ASP A 218 2.89 14.50 20.11
N ASP A 219 2.50 15.22 19.07
CA ASP A 219 1.58 16.35 19.14
C ASP A 219 0.11 15.95 18.98
N VAL A 220 -0.23 14.65 18.91
CA VAL A 220 -1.63 14.21 18.88
C VAL A 220 -2.33 14.51 20.23
N THR A 221 -3.64 14.74 20.18
CA THR A 221 -4.40 15.16 21.35
C THR A 221 -5.08 13.97 21.99
N VAL A 222 -4.73 13.67 23.24
CA VAL A 222 -5.39 12.63 24.04
C VAL A 222 -6.89 12.91 24.12
N GLY A 223 -7.70 11.85 23.95
CA GLY A 223 -9.16 11.93 23.91
C GLY A 223 -9.75 12.35 22.57
N GLN A 224 -8.93 12.65 21.57
CA GLN A 224 -9.36 12.92 20.20
C GLN A 224 -8.79 11.85 19.26
N PRO A 225 -9.60 11.25 18.37
CA PRO A 225 -9.09 10.31 17.39
C PRO A 225 -8.07 10.95 16.45
N TYR A 226 -7.10 10.16 16.00
CA TYR A 226 -6.16 10.54 14.95
C TYR A 226 -6.34 9.62 13.75
N THR A 227 -6.57 10.19 12.58
CA THR A 227 -6.80 9.41 11.36
C THR A 227 -5.48 9.07 10.70
N LEU A 228 -5.34 7.81 10.30
CA LEU A 228 -4.26 7.31 9.46
C LEU A 228 -4.82 6.90 8.09
N TYR A 229 -4.11 7.27 7.04
CA TYR A 229 -4.35 6.78 5.69
C TYR A 229 -3.18 5.91 5.28
N TRP A 230 -3.46 4.60 5.14
CA TRP A 230 -2.52 3.66 4.55
C TRP A 230 -2.72 3.69 3.04
N VAL A 231 -1.67 4.03 2.29
CA VAL A 231 -1.70 4.16 0.83
C VAL A 231 -0.56 3.33 0.26
N TRP A 232 -0.90 2.20 -0.33
CA TRP A 232 0.05 1.36 -1.05
C TRP A 232 0.09 1.74 -2.52
N GLN A 233 1.26 2.19 -2.99
CA GLN A 233 1.54 2.52 -4.39
C GLN A 233 2.25 1.33 -5.06
N TRP A 234 1.56 0.69 -6.01
CA TRP A 234 2.04 -0.50 -6.74
C TRP A 234 1.87 -0.39 -8.28
N PRO A 235 2.43 0.68 -8.88
CA PRO A 235 2.21 1.04 -10.27
C PRO A 235 2.78 0.02 -11.25
N THR A 236 2.44 0.20 -12.53
CA THR A 236 3.12 -0.49 -13.63
C THR A 236 3.94 0.53 -14.42
N ALA A 237 5.25 0.32 -14.53
CA ALA A 237 6.13 1.16 -15.34
C ALA A 237 5.76 1.08 -16.83
N PRO A 238 6.08 2.10 -17.65
CA PRO A 238 5.81 2.09 -19.09
C PRO A 238 6.31 0.80 -19.79
N GLN A 239 5.42 0.18 -20.58
CA GLN A 239 5.70 -1.06 -21.32
C GLN A 239 5.63 -0.85 -22.83
N PRO A 240 6.23 -1.74 -23.66
CA PRO A 240 6.08 -1.70 -25.12
C PRO A 240 4.64 -1.89 -25.61
N ASP A 241 3.77 -2.49 -24.78
CA ASP A 241 2.33 -2.60 -25.06
C ASP A 241 1.72 -1.18 -25.19
N PRO A 242 1.04 -0.86 -26.31
CA PRO A 242 0.42 0.44 -26.51
C PRO A 242 -0.51 0.88 -25.36
N SER A 243 -1.22 -0.06 -24.73
CA SER A 243 -2.15 0.21 -23.62
C SER A 243 -1.46 0.61 -22.32
N LEU A 244 -0.18 0.25 -22.17
CA LEU A 244 0.67 0.55 -21.01
C LEU A 244 1.89 1.40 -21.40
N SER A 245 1.87 2.03 -22.57
CA SER A 245 2.99 2.82 -23.11
C SER A 245 3.41 4.01 -22.25
N ASN A 246 2.54 4.45 -21.34
CA ASN A 246 2.77 5.55 -20.41
C ASN A 246 2.73 5.08 -18.94
N GLY A 247 2.76 3.76 -18.72
CA GLY A 247 2.56 3.14 -17.42
C GLY A 247 1.11 3.17 -16.97
N GLN A 248 0.90 2.81 -15.71
CA GLN A 248 -0.40 2.77 -15.06
C GLN A 248 -0.23 3.05 -13.57
N ASP A 249 -1.10 3.91 -13.04
CA ASP A 249 -1.27 4.05 -11.60
C ASP A 249 -2.03 2.85 -11.04
N GLU A 250 -1.62 2.41 -9.87
CA GLU A 250 -2.33 1.38 -9.11
C GLU A 250 -2.04 1.62 -7.62
N TYR A 251 -3.09 1.96 -6.89
CA TYR A 251 -3.05 2.24 -5.46
C TYR A 251 -4.12 1.44 -4.74
N TYR A 252 -3.77 0.92 -3.57
CA TYR A 252 -4.75 0.38 -2.62
C TYR A 252 -4.70 1.19 -1.34
N THR A 253 -5.86 1.45 -0.74
CA THR A 253 -5.92 2.32 0.44
C THR A 253 -6.77 1.72 1.55
N SER A 254 -6.49 2.15 2.77
CA SER A 254 -7.34 1.89 3.93
C SER A 254 -7.35 3.13 4.84
N CYS A 255 -8.54 3.55 5.25
CA CYS A 255 -8.74 4.69 6.14
C CYS A 255 -9.07 4.21 7.56
N ILE A 256 -8.28 4.68 8.52
CA ILE A 256 -8.22 4.12 9.86
C ILE A 256 -8.29 5.26 10.87
N ASP A 257 -8.96 5.06 11.99
CA ASP A 257 -8.91 5.96 13.14
C ASP A 257 -8.26 5.26 14.34
N VAL A 258 -7.39 5.98 15.02
CA VAL A 258 -6.73 5.54 16.26
C VAL A 258 -7.28 6.40 17.39
N ASP A 259 -7.79 5.77 18.44
CA ASP A 259 -8.20 6.47 19.66
C ASP A 259 -6.95 6.79 20.49
N VAL A 260 -6.69 8.08 20.66
CA VAL A 260 -5.50 8.54 21.39
C VAL A 260 -5.78 8.52 22.89
N VAL A 261 -5.08 7.65 23.61
CA VAL A 261 -5.21 7.45 25.06
C VAL A 261 -3.95 7.92 25.78
N PRO A 262 -4.02 8.27 27.07
CA PRO A 262 -2.80 8.61 27.83
C PRO A 262 -1.89 7.39 27.97
N ASP A 263 -2.47 6.24 28.32
CA ASP A 263 -1.77 4.98 28.55
C ASP A 263 -2.44 3.83 27.79
N LEU A 264 -1.63 2.85 27.38
CA LEU A 264 -2.16 1.65 26.72
C LEU A 264 -2.94 0.77 27.72
N PRO A 265 -4.11 0.24 27.35
CA PRO A 265 -4.89 -0.69 28.17
C PRO A 265 -4.26 -2.10 28.15
N LEU A 266 -3.15 -2.29 28.85
CA LEU A 266 -2.50 -3.61 28.92
C LEU A 266 -3.42 -4.63 29.60
N GLY A 267 -3.47 -5.85 29.05
CA GLY A 267 -4.26 -6.96 29.61
C GLY A 267 -5.74 -6.98 29.20
N GLN A 268 -6.20 -6.03 28.38
CA GLN A 268 -7.52 -6.12 27.76
C GLN A 268 -7.44 -6.93 26.46
N SER A 269 -8.36 -7.89 26.32
CA SER A 269 -8.55 -8.64 25.08
C SER A 269 -9.61 -7.96 24.22
N GLY A 270 -9.23 -7.56 23.02
CA GLY A 270 -10.15 -7.11 21.98
C GLY A 270 -10.60 -8.26 21.08
N THR A 271 -11.45 -7.95 20.10
CA THR A 271 -11.72 -8.87 18.99
C THR A 271 -10.42 -9.16 18.24
N VAL A 272 -10.27 -10.41 17.81
CA VAL A 272 -9.21 -10.90 16.92
C VAL A 272 -9.84 -11.36 15.61
N LEU A 273 -9.03 -11.52 14.56
CA LEU A 273 -9.49 -12.15 13.32
C LEU A 273 -9.86 -13.61 13.58
N HIS A 274 -10.79 -14.16 12.79
CA HIS A 274 -11.18 -15.56 12.85
C HIS A 274 -9.97 -16.48 12.59
N ASP A 275 -9.18 -16.17 11.57
CA ASP A 275 -7.85 -16.76 11.32
C ASP A 275 -6.74 -15.78 11.74
N GLN A 276 -6.62 -15.56 13.05
CA GLN A 276 -5.65 -14.63 13.62
C GLN A 276 -4.20 -15.04 13.34
N ASP A 277 -3.44 -14.14 12.72
CA ASP A 277 -1.99 -14.26 12.60
C ASP A 277 -1.33 -14.43 13.99
N PRO A 278 -0.71 -15.60 14.26
CA PRO A 278 -0.12 -15.91 15.57
C PRO A 278 1.14 -15.11 15.94
N MET A 279 1.75 -14.39 14.99
CA MET A 279 3.00 -13.67 15.23
C MET A 279 2.81 -12.61 16.33
N THR A 280 3.73 -12.62 17.31
CA THR A 280 3.66 -11.77 18.51
C THR A 280 4.71 -10.67 18.57
N THR A 281 5.58 -10.56 17.57
CA THR A 281 6.59 -9.49 17.51
C THR A 281 6.65 -8.86 16.12
N ALA A 282 7.01 -7.58 16.09
CA ALA A 282 7.30 -6.81 14.89
C ALA A 282 8.57 -7.31 14.20
N VAL A 283 8.82 -6.83 12.98
CA VAL A 283 10.12 -6.99 12.31
C VAL A 283 11.22 -6.32 13.15
N SER A 284 12.43 -6.88 13.16
CA SER A 284 13.50 -6.45 14.09
C SER A 284 13.94 -4.99 13.91
N ASN A 285 13.76 -4.42 12.71
CA ASN A 285 14.11 -3.04 12.37
C ASN A 285 12.88 -2.11 12.33
N PHE A 286 11.78 -2.44 13.02
CA PHE A 286 10.51 -1.71 12.97
C PHE A 286 10.60 -0.18 13.13
N GLU A 287 11.58 0.33 13.89
CA GLU A 287 11.78 1.78 14.10
C GLU A 287 12.50 2.50 12.95
N SER A 288 13.30 1.79 12.16
CA SER A 288 14.21 2.37 11.16
C SER A 288 13.91 1.96 9.73
N ARG A 289 12.84 1.19 9.50
CA ARG A 289 12.41 0.79 8.17
C ARG A 289 12.07 1.99 7.28
N THR A 290 12.51 1.89 6.04
CA THR A 290 12.26 2.86 4.96
C THR A 290 11.91 2.12 3.68
N ALA A 291 11.43 2.88 2.69
CA ALA A 291 11.22 2.42 1.33
C ALA A 291 12.38 2.79 0.41
N LEU A 292 12.43 2.14 -0.76
CA LEU A 292 13.28 2.55 -1.89
C LEU A 292 12.89 3.93 -2.42
N THR A 293 11.60 4.29 -2.34
CA THR A 293 11.07 5.61 -2.68
C THR A 293 10.38 6.21 -1.48
N VAL A 294 10.81 7.39 -1.04
CA VAL A 294 10.22 8.08 0.14
C VAL A 294 9.40 9.31 -0.21
N ASP A 295 9.36 9.66 -1.50
CA ASP A 295 8.55 10.75 -2.04
C ASP A 295 7.33 10.15 -2.77
N PRO A 296 6.10 10.36 -2.28
CA PRO A 296 4.87 9.84 -2.90
C PRO A 296 4.66 10.32 -4.35
N LEU A 297 5.27 11.42 -4.76
CA LEU A 297 5.14 11.99 -6.10
C LEU A 297 6.28 11.58 -7.05
N ALA A 298 7.28 10.84 -6.57
CA ALA A 298 8.47 10.50 -7.36
C ALA A 298 8.12 9.81 -8.69
N LEU A 299 7.14 8.90 -8.69
CA LEU A 299 6.68 8.23 -9.91
C LEU A 299 6.06 9.20 -10.92
N SER A 300 5.14 10.05 -10.46
CA SER A 300 4.45 11.03 -11.30
C SER A 300 5.41 12.08 -11.91
N SER A 301 6.59 12.25 -11.31
CA SER A 301 7.64 13.15 -11.80
C SER A 301 8.49 12.55 -12.92
N GLN A 302 8.38 11.24 -13.19
CA GLN A 302 9.17 10.57 -14.23
C GLN A 302 8.69 10.96 -15.63
N ALA A 303 9.62 11.32 -16.52
CA ALA A 303 9.32 11.91 -17.83
C ALA A 303 8.46 11.05 -18.78
N SER A 304 8.36 9.74 -18.53
CA SER A 304 7.61 8.78 -19.36
C SER A 304 6.35 8.23 -18.68
N PHE A 305 6.10 8.58 -17.42
CA PHE A 305 4.92 8.10 -16.69
C PHE A 305 3.77 9.12 -16.81
N GLY A 306 2.54 8.66 -17.07
CA GLY A 306 1.36 9.54 -17.10
C GLY A 306 1.23 10.48 -18.31
N ARG A 307 2.27 10.61 -19.14
CA ARG A 307 2.27 11.50 -20.31
C ARG A 307 1.79 10.76 -21.56
N PRO A 308 0.78 11.25 -22.28
CA PRO A 308 0.43 10.70 -23.60
C PRO A 308 1.66 10.71 -24.52
N THR A 309 1.92 9.60 -25.19
CA THR A 309 2.84 9.52 -26.34
C THR A 309 2.27 10.34 -27.49
N GLY A 310 2.58 11.65 -27.50
CA GLY A 310 2.00 12.59 -28.46
C GLY A 310 2.94 13.70 -28.86
N THR A 311 3.53 13.52 -30.05
CA THR A 311 4.23 14.50 -30.89
C THR A 311 5.51 15.13 -30.34
N SER A 312 6.62 14.74 -30.96
CA SER A 312 7.79 15.60 -31.18
C SER A 312 7.33 17.00 -31.66
N SER A 313 7.07 17.91 -30.74
CA SER A 313 7.09 19.34 -31.03
C SER A 313 8.57 19.76 -31.03
N GLN A 314 9.24 19.46 -32.15
CA GLN A 314 10.46 20.16 -32.50
C GLN A 314 10.14 21.66 -32.48
N PRO A 315 10.87 22.51 -31.73
CA PRO A 315 10.74 23.95 -31.89
C PRO A 315 11.07 24.31 -33.35
N PRO A 316 10.32 25.21 -34.01
CA PRO A 316 10.65 25.62 -35.37
C PRO A 316 12.05 26.22 -35.41
N ALA A 317 12.80 25.84 -36.44
CA ALA A 317 14.19 26.18 -36.66
C ALA A 317 14.45 27.69 -36.59
N VAL A 318 15.46 28.09 -35.82
CA VAL A 318 16.09 29.40 -35.95
C VAL A 318 17.02 29.34 -37.16
N ASP A 319 16.54 29.83 -38.29
CA ASP A 319 17.35 30.06 -39.48
C ASP A 319 18.29 31.24 -39.22
N GLN A 320 19.56 30.96 -38.90
CA GLN A 320 20.60 31.99 -38.83
C GLN A 320 21.09 32.30 -40.25
N THR A 321 20.37 33.17 -40.94
CA THR A 321 20.90 33.86 -42.12
C THR A 321 21.91 34.91 -41.67
N VAL A 322 23.19 34.54 -41.70
CA VAL A 322 24.32 35.47 -41.55
C VAL A 322 24.35 36.39 -42.76
N THR A 323 23.84 37.62 -42.61
CA THR A 323 24.05 38.69 -43.58
C THR A 323 25.35 39.41 -43.23
N ALA A 324 26.41 39.12 -43.97
CA ALA A 324 27.67 39.84 -43.89
C ALA A 324 27.52 41.26 -44.48
N LEU A 325 27.58 42.29 -43.64
CA LEU A 325 27.71 43.69 -44.05
C LEU A 325 29.18 44.13 -43.88
N HIS A 326 29.84 44.40 -45.01
CA HIS A 326 31.15 45.05 -45.07
C HIS A 326 31.11 46.49 -44.54
N PRO A 327 32.14 46.97 -43.81
CA PRO A 327 32.21 48.35 -43.39
C PRO A 327 32.81 49.25 -44.49
N ARG A 328 32.07 50.29 -44.89
CA ARG A 328 32.65 51.50 -45.48
C ARG A 328 33.20 52.37 -44.36
N ARG A 329 34.51 52.65 -44.36
CA ARG A 329 35.09 53.81 -43.65
C ARG A 329 35.85 54.67 -44.65
N SER A 330 35.44 55.94 -44.68
CA SER A 330 36.04 57.03 -45.43
C SER A 330 37.18 57.66 -44.63
N SER A 331 38.23 58.05 -45.35
CA SER A 331 39.13 59.19 -45.15
C SER A 331 39.04 60.00 -43.85
N THR A 332 40.13 59.98 -43.08
CA THR A 332 41.08 61.11 -42.87
C THR A 332 42.37 60.54 -42.30
#